data_AF-A0A356B1X8-F1
#
_entry.id   AF-A0A356B1X8-F1
#
_cell.length_a   1.000
_cell.length_b   1.000
_cell.length_c   1.000
_cell.angle_alpha   90.00
_cell.angle_beta   90.00
_cell.angle_gamma   90.00
#
_symmetry.space_group_name_H-M   'P 1'
#
loop_
_entity.id
_entity.type
_entity.pdbx_description
1 polymer ?
#
loop_
_entity_poly.entity_id
_entity_poly.type
_entity_poly.pdbx_seq_one_letter_code
_entity_poly.pdbx_strand_id
1 'polypeptide(L)'
;MVYLDFDHSGQTKLNFIEFLFNDEKDENFLYARNHDISLPRDKAVSYRNDIPYLIPEIMRLYKLTDTEREGYQLDYDLAMEQMSTERK
;
A
#
# COMPACT_ATOMS: atom_id res chain seq x y z
N MET A 1 -6.82 -14.91 22.00
CA MET A 1 -7.48 -15.36 20.77
C MET A 1 -8.41 -14.23 20.33
N VAL A 2 -8.07 -13.53 19.26
CA VAL A 2 -8.89 -12.41 18.77
C VAL A 2 -9.88 -12.99 17.77
N TYR A 3 -11.17 -12.86 18.05
CA TYR A 3 -12.22 -13.22 17.11
C TYR A 3 -12.51 -11.99 16.25
N LEU A 4 -12.28 -12.13 14.95
CA LEU A 4 -12.50 -11.07 13.97
C LEU A 4 -13.75 -11.47 13.19
N ASP A 5 -14.83 -10.73 13.41
CA ASP A 5 -16.10 -10.89 12.70
C ASP A 5 -16.24 -9.75 11.70
N PHE A 6 -16.49 -10.08 10.44
CA PHE A 6 -16.56 -9.12 9.36
C PHE A 6 -18.01 -8.69 9.13
N ASP A 7 -18.26 -7.38 9.03
CA ASP A 7 -19.58 -6.87 8.67
C ASP A 7 -19.99 -7.39 7.27
N HIS A 8 -21.19 -7.99 7.20
CA HIS A 8 -21.76 -8.59 5.99
C HIS A 8 -22.59 -7.59 5.16
N SER A 9 -22.63 -6.31 5.55
CA SER A 9 -23.22 -5.25 4.74
C SER A 9 -22.35 -4.93 3.51
N GLY A 10 -22.95 -4.88 2.31
CA GLY A 10 -22.23 -4.53 1.08
C GLY A 10 -21.91 -3.03 1.00
N GLN A 11 -20.66 -2.67 0.64
CA GLN A 11 -20.18 -1.28 0.58
C GLN A 11 -20.81 -0.47 -0.57
N THR A 12 -21.28 0.76 -0.31
CA THR A 12 -22.09 1.55 -1.28
C THR A 12 -21.53 2.91 -1.72
N LYS A 13 -20.50 3.48 -1.08
CA LYS A 13 -19.65 4.59 -1.61
C LYS A 13 -18.38 4.83 -0.75
N LEU A 14 -17.34 5.39 -1.40
CA LEU A 14 -15.90 5.35 -1.12
C LEU A 14 -15.39 5.67 0.30
N ASN A 15 -14.56 4.76 0.83
CA ASN A 15 -13.48 4.99 1.82
C ASN A 15 -12.87 3.68 2.36
N PHE A 16 -12.73 2.63 1.55
CA PHE A 16 -12.17 1.36 2.02
C PHE A 16 -10.69 1.49 2.40
N ILE A 17 -10.28 0.79 3.46
CA ILE A 17 -8.88 0.61 3.81
C ILE A 17 -8.43 -0.68 3.13
N GLU A 18 -7.45 -0.59 2.25
CA GLU A 18 -6.80 -1.77 1.68
C GLU A 18 -5.66 -2.22 2.60
N PHE A 19 -5.70 -3.49 3.03
CA PHE A 19 -4.63 -4.09 3.79
C PHE A 19 -3.68 -4.81 2.84
N LEU A 20 -2.44 -4.32 2.75
CA LEU A 20 -1.36 -4.97 2.04
C LEU A 20 -0.51 -5.72 3.07
N PHE A 21 -0.36 -7.03 2.86
CA PHE A 21 0.48 -7.89 3.68
C PHE A 21 1.80 -8.14 2.96
N ASN A 22 2.90 -7.98 3.71
CA ASN A 22 4.26 -8.09 3.23
C ASN A 22 5.12 -8.81 4.25
N ASP A 23 6.11 -9.53 3.75
CA ASP A 23 7.14 -10.11 4.60
C ASP A 23 8.15 -9.05 5.03
N GLU A 24 8.75 -9.26 6.20
CA GLU A 24 9.87 -8.46 6.71
C GLU A 24 11.06 -9.40 6.97
N LYS A 25 12.25 -8.97 6.58
CA LYS A 25 13.49 -9.68 6.87
C LYS A 25 14.61 -8.69 7.16
N ASP A 26 15.34 -8.91 8.25
CA ASP A 26 16.49 -8.09 8.64
C ASP A 26 16.18 -6.57 8.61
N GLU A 27 15.03 -6.17 9.20
CA GLU A 27 14.49 -4.79 9.22
C GLU A 27 14.14 -4.20 7.84
N ASN A 28 14.07 -5.02 6.80
CA ASN A 28 13.63 -4.62 5.47
C ASN A 28 12.22 -5.13 5.18
N PHE A 29 11.38 -4.22 4.70
CA PHE A 29 10.13 -4.54 4.03
C PHE A 29 10.43 -5.22 2.69
N LEU A 30 9.80 -6.37 2.44
CA LEU A 30 9.92 -7.12 1.19
C LEU A 30 8.64 -6.97 0.38
N TYR A 31 8.77 -6.63 -0.91
CA TYR A 31 7.61 -6.58 -1.78
C TYR A 31 7.07 -7.99 -2.06
N ALA A 32 5.81 -8.26 -1.69
CA ALA A 32 5.25 -9.61 -1.66
C ALA A 32 5.28 -10.38 -3.00
N ARG A 33 5.33 -9.67 -4.14
CA ARG A 33 5.41 -10.33 -5.46
C ARG A 33 6.84 -10.52 -5.97
N ASN A 34 7.82 -9.83 -5.39
CA ASN A 34 9.23 -9.98 -5.73
C ASN A 34 10.11 -9.56 -4.54
N HIS A 35 10.68 -10.54 -3.83
CA HIS A 35 11.49 -10.29 -2.64
C HIS A 35 12.87 -9.67 -2.94
N ASP A 36 13.29 -9.61 -4.21
CA ASP A 36 14.47 -8.85 -4.61
C ASP A 36 14.24 -7.33 -4.50
N ILE A 37 12.96 -6.91 -4.51
CA ILE A 37 12.56 -5.52 -4.26
C ILE A 37 12.32 -5.38 -2.76
N SER A 38 13.20 -4.61 -2.11
CA SER A 38 13.16 -4.37 -0.67
C SER A 38 13.45 -2.92 -0.32
N LEU A 39 13.02 -2.51 0.87
CA LEU A 39 13.28 -1.19 1.42
C LEU A 39 13.42 -1.30 2.95
N PRO A 40 14.31 -0.53 3.59
CA PRO A 40 14.31 -0.41 5.05
C PRO A 40 12.91 -0.08 5.58
N ARG A 41 12.47 -0.76 6.64
CA ARG A 41 11.11 -0.64 7.17
C ARG A 41 10.74 0.79 7.54
N ASP A 42 11.67 1.53 8.14
CA ASP A 42 11.52 2.94 8.51
C ASP A 42 11.36 3.87 7.30
N LYS A 43 11.79 3.44 6.11
CA LYS A 43 11.59 4.14 4.84
C LYS A 43 10.33 3.69 4.10
N ALA A 44 9.82 2.49 4.39
CA ALA A 44 8.61 1.93 3.77
C ALA A 44 7.31 2.46 4.37
N VAL A 45 7.36 2.97 5.61
CA VAL A 45 6.21 3.46 6.35
C VAL A 45 6.36 4.95 6.62
N SER A 46 5.34 5.73 6.25
CA SER A 46 5.19 7.14 6.60
C SER A 46 4.01 7.30 7.58
N TYR A 47 3.88 8.48 8.18
CA TYR A 47 2.84 8.75 9.18
C TYR A 47 2.05 10.01 8.83
N ARG A 48 0.72 9.94 8.97
CA ARG A 48 -0.17 11.11 8.90
C ARG A 48 -1.05 11.11 10.14
N ASN A 49 -0.89 12.09 11.01
CA ASN A 49 -1.61 12.16 12.30
C ASN A 49 -1.50 10.84 13.09
N ASP A 50 -0.28 10.32 13.23
CA ASP A 50 0.02 9.03 13.90
C ASP A 50 -0.53 7.77 13.22
N ILE A 51 -1.19 7.90 12.06
CA ILE A 51 -1.63 6.76 11.26
C ILE A 51 -0.49 6.34 10.33
N PRO A 52 0.10 5.13 10.52
CA PRO A 52 1.10 4.62 9.60
C PRO A 52 0.45 4.26 8.26
N TYR A 53 1.13 4.59 7.17
CA TYR A 53 0.72 4.20 5.83
C TYR A 53 1.96 3.86 4.99
N LEU A 54 1.79 2.93 4.05
CA LEU A 54 2.85 2.60 3.10
C LEU A 54 3.13 3.80 2.20
N ILE A 55 4.40 4.04 1.93
CA ILE A 55 4.78 5.14 1.04
C ILE A 55 4.16 4.96 -0.37
N PRO A 56 3.87 6.07 -1.07
CA PRO A 56 3.24 6.03 -2.39
C PRO A 56 3.94 5.12 -3.41
N GLU A 57 5.27 5.02 -3.35
CA GLU A 57 6.09 4.17 -4.23
C GLU A 57 5.71 2.69 -4.11
N ILE A 58 5.45 2.22 -2.89
CA ILE A 58 5.05 0.84 -2.63
C ILE A 58 3.62 0.63 -3.13
N MET A 59 2.71 1.56 -2.83
CA MET A 59 1.34 1.49 -3.36
C MET A 59 1.32 1.38 -4.89
N ARG A 60 2.15 2.18 -5.58
CA ARG A 60 2.29 2.12 -7.04
C ARG A 60 2.69 0.74 -7.53
N LEU A 61 3.69 0.09 -6.91
CA LEU A 61 4.11 -1.26 -7.27
C LEU A 61 2.94 -2.26 -7.20
N TYR A 62 2.10 -2.15 -6.18
CA TYR A 62 0.91 -3.00 -6.05
C TYR A 62 -0.12 -2.74 -7.14
N LYS A 63 -0.40 -1.48 -7.48
CA LYS A 63 -1.41 -1.11 -8.47
C LYS A 63 -0.97 -1.40 -9.90
N LEU A 64 0.33 -1.31 -10.21
CA LEU A 64 0.91 -1.69 -11.50
C LEU A 64 0.73 -3.17 -11.85
N THR A 65 0.36 -4.01 -10.87
CA THR A 65 0.14 -5.44 -11.14
C THR A 65 -1.20 -5.74 -11.80
N ASP A 66 -2.11 -4.75 -11.85
CA ASP A 66 -3.44 -4.89 -12.45
C ASP A 66 -3.91 -3.54 -13.02
N THR A 67 -3.40 -3.18 -14.19
CA THR A 67 -3.67 -1.88 -14.85
C THR A 67 -5.07 -1.76 -15.41
N GLU A 68 -5.80 -2.88 -15.55
CA GLU A 68 -7.15 -2.94 -16.11
C GLU A 68 -8.23 -2.74 -15.03
N ARG A 69 -7.84 -2.75 -13.74
CA ARG A 69 -8.79 -2.62 -12.64
C ARG A 69 -9.28 -1.19 -12.46
N GLU A 70 -10.58 -1.00 -12.64
CA GLU A 70 -11.26 0.26 -12.41
C GLU A 70 -11.03 0.74 -10.95
N GLY A 71 -10.46 1.94 -10.80
CA GLY A 71 -10.07 2.54 -9.52
C GLY A 71 -8.57 2.55 -9.24
N TYR A 72 -7.77 1.65 -9.84
CA TYR A 72 -6.32 1.62 -9.63
C TYR A 72 -5.59 2.78 -10.29
N GLN A 73 -6.13 3.31 -11.39
CA GLN A 73 -5.59 4.50 -12.05
C GLN A 73 -5.67 5.73 -11.13
N LEU A 74 -6.75 5.89 -10.36
CA LEU A 74 -6.90 7.00 -9.42
C LEU A 74 -5.86 6.89 -8.29
N ASP A 75 -5.70 5.69 -7.71
CA ASP A 75 -4.68 5.43 -6.69
C ASP A 75 -3.27 5.70 -7.22
N TYR A 76 -3.01 5.33 -8.48
CA TYR A 76 -1.76 5.56 -9.18
C TYR A 76 -1.47 7.05 -9.36
N ASP A 77 -2.43 7.81 -9.87
CA ASP A 77 -2.26 9.25 -10.14
C ASP A 77 -2.01 10.01 -8.82
N LEU A 78 -2.76 9.68 -7.76
CA LEU A 78 -2.57 10.24 -6.42
C LEU A 78 -1.19 9.88 -5.83
N ALA A 79 -0.73 8.63 -6.02
CA ALA A 79 0.61 8.25 -5.59
C ALA A 79 1.67 9.09 -6.32
N MET A 80 1.56 9.25 -7.64
CA MET A 80 2.48 10.04 -8.46
C MET A 80 2.53 11.53 -8.06
N GLU A 81 1.44 12.10 -7.54
CA GLU A 81 1.43 13.48 -7.04
C GLU A 81 2.21 13.63 -5.72
N GLN A 82 2.14 12.62 -4.85
CA GLN A 82 2.74 12.65 -3.51
C GLN A 82 4.21 12.21 -3.47
N MET A 83 4.73 11.62 -4.55
CA MET A 83 6.11 11.16 -4.67
C MET A 83 7.08 12.32 -4.89
N SER A 84 8.27 12.26 -4.27
CA SER A 84 9.35 13.20 -4.55
C SER A 84 9.93 12.98 -5.95
N THR A 85 10.55 14.01 -6.54
CA THR A 85 11.11 13.93 -7.91
C THR A 85 12.13 12.80 -8.08
N GLU A 86 12.87 12.44 -7.04
CA GLU A 86 13.84 11.34 -7.05
C GLU A 86 13.18 9.95 -7.08
N ARG A 87 11.89 9.87 -6.74
CA ARG A 87 11.16 8.61 -6.58
C ARG A 87 10.09 8.38 -7.64
N LYS A 88 9.71 9.40 -8.42
CA LYS A 88 8.81 9.29 -9.60
C LYS A 88 9.41 8.43 -10.71
#